data_AF-A0A512MBR9-F1
#
_entry.id   AF-A0A512MBR9-F1
#
_cell.length_a   1.000
_cell.length_b   1.000
_cell.length_c   1.000
_cell.angle_alpha   90.00
_cell.angle_beta   90.00
_cell.angle_gamma   90.00
#
_symmetry.space_group_name_H-M   'P 1'
#
loop_
_entity.id
_entity.type
_entity.pdbx_description
1 polymer ?
#
loop_
_entity_poly.entity_id
_entity_poly.type
_entity_poly.pdbx_seq_one_letter_code
_entity_poly.pdbx_strand_id
1 'polypeptide(L)'
;MKSAVAWVFIVLGLMICHASADTRTIRVFVALADNASQGIAKVPAKIGNGDDAELNLYWGNSEGFKGVFGRSKSWKLEKAEADPVPEIVDRRTYKHVSQDCRIIAEAWRGKNIRECLEAFFSALHSSENSLVAFIGHNGLMDGAIPISGLSAAPQPPDAVILCCISGRYFQPHLEAAKSRPVLTTTQLMYPGSFLLRDALEVWLRQGSRAEMRMAAARAYASNQKISVKAAAGVFTRLE
;
A
#
# COMPACT_ATOMS: atom_id res chain seq x y z
N MET A 1 -60.66 -49.78 -14.64
CA MET A 1 -59.33 -49.97 -14.03
C MET A 1 -58.50 -48.73 -14.36
N LYS A 2 -58.10 -47.95 -13.35
CA LYS A 2 -57.49 -46.62 -13.52
C LYS A 2 -55.96 -46.76 -13.58
N SER A 3 -55.35 -46.34 -14.69
CA SER A 3 -53.90 -46.28 -14.86
C SER A 3 -53.36 -45.02 -14.18
N ALA A 4 -52.41 -45.19 -13.24
CA ALA A 4 -51.69 -44.08 -12.63
C ALA A 4 -50.33 -43.90 -13.33
N VAL A 5 -50.10 -42.71 -13.87
CA VAL A 5 -48.80 -42.30 -14.44
C VAL A 5 -47.99 -41.67 -13.32
N ALA A 6 -46.86 -42.28 -12.98
CA ALA A 6 -45.90 -41.75 -12.01
C ALA A 6 -44.90 -40.84 -12.74
N TRP A 7 -44.84 -39.57 -12.34
CA TRP A 7 -43.87 -38.61 -12.84
C TRP A 7 -42.62 -38.64 -11.95
N VAL A 8 -41.50 -39.09 -12.52
CA VAL A 8 -40.19 -39.03 -11.88
C VAL A 8 -39.56 -37.68 -12.20
N PHE A 9 -39.48 -36.79 -11.22
CA PHE A 9 -38.71 -35.56 -11.32
C PHE A 9 -37.25 -35.84 -10.97
N ILE A 10 -36.37 -35.83 -11.97
CA ILE A 10 -34.93 -35.86 -11.78
C ILE A 10 -34.48 -34.44 -11.45
N VAL A 11 -34.11 -34.19 -10.19
CA VAL A 11 -33.49 -32.93 -9.77
C VAL A 11 -32.00 -33.02 -10.03
N LEU A 12 -31.53 -32.35 -11.08
CA LEU A 12 -30.11 -32.21 -11.38
C LEU A 12 -29.51 -31.14 -10.44
N GLY A 13 -28.79 -31.58 -9.40
CA GLY A 13 -28.11 -30.68 -8.48
C GLY A 13 -26.90 -30.02 -9.15
N LEU A 14 -27.00 -28.72 -9.46
CA LEU A 14 -25.82 -27.91 -9.79
C LEU A 14 -24.94 -27.81 -8.53
N MET A 15 -23.82 -28.53 -8.50
CA MET A 15 -22.74 -28.23 -7.56
C MET A 15 -22.09 -26.90 -7.99
N ILE A 16 -22.47 -25.82 -7.30
CA ILE A 16 -21.77 -24.54 -7.40
C ILE A 16 -20.48 -24.68 -6.60
N CYS A 17 -19.39 -25.04 -7.27
CA CYS A 17 -18.04 -24.90 -6.71
C CYS A 17 -17.79 -23.41 -6.43
N HIS A 18 -17.99 -22.99 -5.18
CA HIS A 18 -17.49 -21.70 -4.73
C HIS A 18 -15.98 -21.83 -4.63
N ALA A 19 -15.27 -21.38 -5.67
CA ALA A 19 -13.85 -21.08 -5.52
C ALA A 19 -13.75 -19.97 -4.46
N SER A 20 -13.36 -20.33 -3.24
CA SER A 20 -12.99 -19.35 -2.23
C SER A 20 -11.71 -18.71 -2.74
N ALA A 21 -11.81 -17.50 -3.30
CA ALA A 21 -10.63 -16.69 -3.55
C ALA A 21 -10.02 -16.35 -2.19
N ASP A 22 -8.73 -16.60 -2.01
CA ASP A 22 -8.02 -16.22 -0.79
C ASP A 22 -8.16 -14.71 -0.56
N THR A 23 -8.35 -14.31 0.71
CA THR A 23 -8.49 -12.90 1.10
C THR A 23 -7.31 -12.09 0.58
N ARG A 24 -7.59 -11.04 -0.21
CA ARG A 24 -6.54 -10.17 -0.76
C ARG A 24 -5.82 -9.44 0.36
N THR A 25 -4.51 -9.63 0.47
CA THR A 25 -3.70 -8.98 1.52
C THR A 25 -2.88 -7.84 0.92
N ILE A 26 -2.97 -6.67 1.56
CA ILE A 26 -2.20 -5.47 1.26
C ILE A 26 -1.21 -5.25 2.42
N ARG A 27 0.09 -5.27 2.13
CA ARG A 27 1.15 -4.91 3.11
C ARG A 27 1.55 -3.45 2.93
N VAL A 28 1.55 -2.67 4.00
CA VAL A 28 1.95 -1.25 3.94
C VAL A 28 3.11 -1.00 4.91
N PHE A 29 4.23 -0.58 4.35
CA PHE A 29 5.45 -0.26 5.07
C PHE A 29 5.56 1.27 5.15
N VAL A 30 5.42 1.82 6.36
CA VAL A 30 5.52 3.26 6.59
C VAL A 30 6.82 3.55 7.33
N ALA A 31 7.82 4.10 6.66
CA ALA A 31 9.02 4.60 7.31
C ALA A 31 8.70 5.94 7.96
N LEU A 32 8.68 5.98 9.31
CA LEU A 32 8.37 7.21 10.04
C LEU A 32 9.39 8.31 9.72
N ALA A 33 8.91 9.56 9.60
CA ALA A 33 9.76 10.71 9.39
C ALA A 33 10.70 10.87 10.60
N ASP A 34 12.00 10.96 10.35
CA ASP A 34 12.98 11.13 11.42
C ASP A 34 14.03 12.15 11.05
N ASN A 35 13.94 13.31 11.70
CA ASN A 35 14.94 14.35 11.56
C ASN A 35 16.33 13.86 11.99
N ALA A 36 16.46 12.95 12.95
CA ALA A 36 17.77 12.60 13.49
C ALA A 36 18.59 11.69 12.56
N SER A 37 17.94 10.74 11.89
CA SER A 37 18.61 9.64 11.19
C SER A 37 18.47 9.66 9.66
N GLN A 38 17.53 10.42 9.10
CA GLN A 38 17.25 10.42 7.66
C GLN A 38 17.74 11.69 6.97
N GLY A 39 18.04 11.58 5.67
CA GLY A 39 18.38 12.69 4.77
C GLY A 39 17.18 13.56 4.35
N ILE A 40 16.12 13.61 5.15
CA ILE A 40 14.92 14.41 4.87
C ILE A 40 15.17 15.91 5.05
N ALA A 41 14.42 16.72 4.32
CA ALA A 41 14.23 18.11 4.70
C ALA A 41 13.61 18.14 6.11
N LYS A 42 14.26 18.84 7.04
CA LYS A 42 13.82 18.84 8.44
C LYS A 42 12.39 19.34 8.55
N VAL A 43 11.58 18.61 9.28
CA VAL A 43 10.20 18.97 9.61
C VAL A 43 10.12 19.39 11.08
N PRO A 44 9.05 20.04 11.55
CA PRO A 44 8.88 20.34 12.97
C PRO A 44 9.10 19.10 13.85
N ALA A 45 9.84 19.25 14.95
CA ALA A 45 10.31 18.13 15.78
C ALA A 45 9.20 17.14 16.19
N LYS A 46 8.00 17.64 16.46
CA LYS A 46 6.83 16.81 16.82
C LYS A 46 6.42 15.81 15.74
N ILE A 47 6.57 16.16 14.46
CA ILE A 47 6.15 15.31 13.34
C ILE A 47 7.35 14.61 12.67
N GLY A 48 8.57 14.90 13.10
CA GLY A 48 9.82 14.33 12.62
C GLY A 48 10.57 13.52 13.68
N ASN A 49 9.86 12.97 14.66
CA ASN A 49 10.39 12.02 15.61
C ASN A 49 10.11 10.59 15.10
N GLY A 50 11.16 9.87 14.72
CA GLY A 50 11.07 8.52 14.19
C GLY A 50 10.64 7.46 15.20
N ASP A 51 10.64 7.77 16.49
CA ASP A 51 10.25 6.85 17.57
C ASP A 51 8.82 7.12 18.11
N ASP A 52 8.15 8.18 17.63
CA ASP A 52 6.80 8.57 18.05
C ASP A 52 5.82 8.49 16.87
N ALA A 53 5.02 7.42 16.81
CA ALA A 53 4.01 7.22 15.78
C ALA A 53 2.81 8.18 15.90
N GLU A 54 2.47 8.67 17.09
CA GLU A 54 1.19 9.34 17.35
C GLU A 54 1.07 10.67 16.60
N LEU A 55 2.19 11.38 16.45
CA LEU A 55 2.24 12.67 15.75
C LEU A 55 3.02 12.61 14.43
N ASN A 56 3.67 11.49 14.12
CA ASN A 56 4.57 11.41 12.98
C ASN A 56 3.91 11.83 11.65
N LEU A 57 4.68 12.51 10.81
CA LEU A 57 4.26 13.04 9.52
C LEU A 57 3.59 11.99 8.62
N TYR A 58 4.08 10.75 8.63
CA TYR A 58 3.59 9.70 7.72
C TYR A 58 2.59 8.73 8.37
N TRP A 59 2.34 8.85 9.68
CA TRP A 59 1.48 7.92 10.42
C TRP A 59 0.34 8.59 11.16
N GLY A 60 0.62 9.25 12.29
CA GLY A 60 -0.41 9.64 13.26
C GLY A 60 -1.16 10.93 12.97
N ASN A 61 -0.60 11.83 12.15
CA ASN A 61 -1.31 13.07 11.77
C ASN A 61 -2.54 12.79 10.88
N SER A 62 -3.31 13.84 10.54
CA SER A 62 -4.52 13.69 9.72
C SER A 62 -4.28 13.14 8.30
N GLU A 63 -3.07 13.23 7.77
CA GLU A 63 -2.75 12.82 6.40
C GLU A 63 -1.87 11.56 6.35
N GLY A 64 -1.34 11.14 7.50
CA GLY A 64 -0.61 9.91 7.71
C GLY A 64 -1.52 8.69 7.76
N PHE A 65 -0.92 7.51 7.71
CA PHE A 65 -1.65 6.26 7.51
C PHE A 65 -2.71 6.00 8.59
N LYS A 66 -2.33 6.06 9.88
CA LYS A 66 -3.26 5.88 11.01
C LYS A 66 -4.40 6.89 10.96
N GLY A 67 -4.11 8.16 10.68
CA GLY A 67 -5.13 9.19 10.60
C GLY A 67 -6.10 8.97 9.43
N VAL A 68 -5.59 8.68 8.24
CA VAL A 68 -6.38 8.50 7.02
C VAL A 68 -7.26 7.26 7.10
N PHE A 69 -6.69 6.10 7.44
CA PHE A 69 -7.42 4.84 7.48
C PHE A 69 -8.27 4.68 8.74
N GLY A 70 -7.86 5.27 9.88
CA GLY A 70 -8.65 5.28 11.10
C GLY A 70 -9.97 6.04 10.99
N ARG A 71 -10.05 7.04 10.09
CA ARG A 71 -11.28 7.78 9.78
C ARG A 71 -12.03 7.25 8.56
N SER A 72 -11.58 6.14 7.99
CA SER A 72 -12.17 5.60 6.76
C SER A 72 -13.57 5.01 7.00
N LYS A 73 -14.46 5.24 6.04
CA LYS A 73 -15.76 4.57 5.98
C LYS A 73 -15.63 3.18 5.35
N SER A 74 -14.73 3.01 4.39
CA SER A 74 -14.50 1.76 3.64
C SER A 74 -13.59 0.76 4.35
N TRP A 75 -12.74 1.23 5.27
CA TRP A 75 -11.77 0.41 6.00
C TRP A 75 -12.05 0.46 7.49
N LYS A 76 -12.18 -0.70 8.13
CA LYS A 76 -12.45 -0.83 9.57
C LYS A 76 -11.29 -1.50 10.27
N LEU A 77 -10.85 -0.91 11.39
CA LEU A 77 -9.78 -1.45 12.21
C LEU A 77 -10.23 -2.79 12.80
N GLU A 78 -9.50 -3.86 12.52
CA GLU A 78 -9.68 -5.17 13.15
C GLU A 78 -8.71 -5.36 14.32
N LYS A 79 -7.48 -4.86 14.19
CA LYS A 79 -6.42 -5.06 15.19
C LYS A 79 -5.47 -3.88 15.24
N ALA A 80 -5.02 -3.52 16.45
CA ALA A 80 -3.94 -2.58 16.70
C ALA A 80 -2.95 -3.21 17.68
N GLU A 81 -1.66 -3.08 17.38
CA GLU A 81 -0.57 -3.66 18.15
C GLU A 81 0.50 -2.59 18.35
N ALA A 82 0.72 -2.18 19.60
CA ALA A 82 1.83 -1.28 19.95
C ALA A 82 3.11 -2.10 20.10
N ASP A 83 4.21 -1.58 19.57
CA ASP A 83 5.55 -2.17 19.65
C ASP A 83 5.62 -3.69 19.36
N PRO A 84 5.06 -4.19 18.24
CA PRO A 84 5.02 -5.63 17.95
C PRO A 84 6.42 -6.27 17.85
N VAL A 85 7.42 -5.49 17.43
CA VAL A 85 8.85 -5.84 17.38
C VAL A 85 9.68 -4.55 17.56
N PRO A 86 10.97 -4.62 17.92
CA PRO A 86 11.77 -3.42 18.21
C PRO A 86 11.79 -2.35 17.12
N GLU A 87 11.74 -2.74 15.84
CA GLU A 87 11.80 -1.86 14.68
C GLU A 87 10.46 -1.20 14.33
N ILE A 88 9.34 -1.69 14.86
CA ILE A 88 7.98 -1.26 14.49
C ILE A 88 7.28 -0.74 15.74
N VAL A 89 6.84 0.52 15.73
CA VAL A 89 6.16 1.16 16.89
C VAL A 89 4.65 0.91 16.93
N ASP A 90 4.02 0.70 15.78
CA ASP A 90 2.58 0.48 15.66
C ASP A 90 2.30 -0.42 14.45
N ARG A 91 1.49 -1.45 14.63
CA ARG A 91 0.92 -2.24 13.53
C ARG A 91 -0.59 -2.18 13.59
N ARG A 92 -1.21 -1.90 12.45
CA ARG A 92 -2.67 -1.85 12.31
C ARG A 92 -3.16 -2.75 11.20
N THR A 93 -4.16 -3.56 11.52
CA THR A 93 -4.88 -4.39 10.56
C THR A 93 -6.25 -3.78 10.30
N TYR A 94 -6.57 -3.52 9.04
CA TYR A 94 -7.87 -3.03 8.60
C TYR A 94 -8.51 -4.03 7.63
N LYS A 95 -9.83 -4.21 7.71
CA LYS A 95 -10.63 -4.96 6.74
C LYS A 95 -11.51 -4.03 5.94
N HIS A 96 -11.63 -4.30 4.64
CA HIS A 96 -12.56 -3.57 3.78
C HIS A 96 -14.01 -3.97 4.09
N VAL A 97 -14.95 -3.01 4.09
CA VAL A 97 -16.34 -3.25 4.50
C VAL A 97 -17.14 -4.14 3.54
N SER A 98 -16.78 -4.15 2.26
CA SER A 98 -17.56 -4.82 1.20
C SER A 98 -16.74 -5.70 0.26
N GLN A 99 -15.43 -5.79 0.47
CA GLN A 99 -14.51 -6.57 -0.37
C GLN A 99 -13.74 -7.49 0.55
N ASP A 100 -13.45 -8.72 0.11
CA ASP A 100 -12.59 -9.60 0.90
C ASP A 100 -11.12 -9.20 0.74
N CYS A 101 -10.74 -8.17 1.50
CA CYS A 101 -9.42 -7.57 1.46
C CYS A 101 -9.03 -7.02 2.83
N ARG A 102 -7.76 -7.22 3.20
CA ARG A 102 -7.16 -6.71 4.42
C ARG A 102 -5.93 -5.85 4.12
N ILE A 103 -5.73 -4.83 4.92
CA ILE A 103 -4.48 -4.08 5.00
C ILE A 103 -3.79 -4.46 6.31
N ILE A 104 -2.51 -4.79 6.25
CA ILE A 104 -1.61 -4.87 7.40
C ILE A 104 -0.57 -3.76 7.20
N ALA A 105 -0.64 -2.73 8.03
CA ALA A 105 0.24 -1.58 7.96
C ALA A 105 1.14 -1.50 9.18
N GLU A 106 2.41 -1.17 8.95
CA GLU A 106 3.46 -1.15 9.96
C GLU A 106 4.15 0.22 9.95
N ALA A 107 4.20 0.86 11.12
CA ALA A 107 4.95 2.09 11.37
C ALA A 107 6.37 1.72 11.81
N TRP A 108 7.31 1.77 10.87
CA TRP A 108 8.71 1.48 11.12
C TRP A 108 9.41 2.68 11.72
N ARG A 109 10.18 2.47 12.79
CA ARG A 109 11.01 3.50 13.40
C ARG A 109 11.87 4.15 12.33
N GLY A 110 11.96 5.49 12.35
CA GLY A 110 12.60 6.20 11.24
C GLY A 110 14.08 5.86 11.03
N LYS A 111 14.81 5.56 12.13
CA LYS A 111 16.19 5.05 12.09
C LYS A 111 16.34 3.69 11.37
N ASN A 112 15.26 2.92 11.26
CA ASN A 112 15.22 1.61 10.63
C ASN A 112 14.67 1.66 9.20
N ILE A 113 14.83 2.79 8.49
CA ILE A 113 14.34 2.94 7.11
C ILE A 113 15.00 1.94 6.14
N ARG A 114 16.26 1.56 6.39
CA ARG A 114 16.96 0.56 5.57
C ARG A 114 16.30 -0.81 5.70
N GLU A 115 16.06 -1.25 6.93
CA GLU A 115 15.40 -2.52 7.25
C GLU A 115 13.94 -2.51 6.80
N CYS A 116 13.24 -1.37 6.89
CA CYS A 116 11.91 -1.17 6.33
C CYS A 116 11.89 -1.41 4.81
N LEU A 117 12.87 -0.86 4.08
CA LEU A 117 13.00 -1.08 2.64
C LEU A 117 13.37 -2.53 2.30
N GLU A 118 14.27 -3.16 3.05
CA GLU A 118 14.59 -4.59 2.88
C GLU A 118 13.35 -5.47 3.10
N ALA A 119 12.54 -5.18 4.12
CA ALA A 119 11.27 -5.87 4.37
C ALA A 119 10.24 -5.61 3.27
N PHE A 120 10.13 -4.37 2.78
CA PHE A 120 9.30 -4.02 1.62
C PHE A 120 9.71 -4.82 0.38
N PHE A 121 11.00 -4.88 0.05
CA PHE A 121 11.49 -5.65 -1.10
C PHE A 121 11.27 -7.15 -0.91
N SER A 122 11.44 -7.68 0.30
CA SER A 122 11.10 -9.07 0.61
C SER A 122 9.62 -9.36 0.37
N ALA A 123 8.73 -8.45 0.79
CA ALA A 123 7.29 -8.58 0.60
C ALA A 123 6.86 -8.59 -0.88
N LEU A 124 7.64 -7.97 -1.78
CA LEU A 124 7.42 -8.05 -3.24
C LEU A 124 7.65 -9.46 -3.83
N HIS A 125 8.26 -10.37 -3.08
CA HIS A 125 8.52 -11.74 -3.52
C HIS A 125 7.57 -12.76 -2.88
N SER A 126 6.59 -12.33 -2.08
CA SER A 126 5.59 -13.22 -1.48
C SER A 126 4.30 -13.24 -2.28
N SER A 127 3.87 -14.43 -2.70
CA SER A 127 2.58 -14.67 -3.37
C SER A 127 1.37 -14.53 -2.44
N GLU A 128 1.59 -14.40 -1.12
CA GLU A 128 0.51 -14.13 -0.17
C GLU A 128 0.01 -12.68 -0.25
N ASN A 129 0.84 -11.79 -0.80
CA ASN A 129 0.51 -10.38 -0.96
C ASN A 129 -0.12 -10.15 -2.33
N SER A 130 -1.26 -9.45 -2.35
CA SER A 130 -1.85 -8.97 -3.60
C SER A 130 -1.31 -7.59 -3.99
N LEU A 131 -0.96 -6.76 -2.99
CA LEU A 131 -0.33 -5.46 -3.19
C LEU A 131 0.61 -5.14 -2.03
N VAL A 132 1.73 -4.49 -2.34
CA VAL A 132 2.68 -3.98 -1.35
C VAL A 132 2.87 -2.48 -1.55
N ALA A 133 2.81 -1.72 -0.46
CA ALA A 133 2.97 -0.27 -0.48
C ALA A 133 4.11 0.18 0.43
N PHE A 134 4.88 1.17 -0.04
CA PHE A 134 5.85 1.91 0.76
C PHE A 134 5.44 3.39 0.86
N ILE A 135 5.54 3.96 2.05
CA ILE A 135 5.24 5.38 2.33
C ILE A 135 6.33 5.97 3.22
N GLY A 136 6.87 7.13 2.83
CA GLY A 136 7.75 7.92 3.69
C GLY A 136 8.86 8.62 2.92
N HIS A 137 10.01 8.81 3.57
CA HIS A 137 11.22 9.27 2.90
C HIS A 137 11.71 8.25 1.86
N ASN A 138 12.36 8.73 0.80
CA ASN A 138 13.03 7.83 -0.13
C ASN A 138 14.40 7.44 0.45
N GLY A 139 14.45 6.35 1.23
CA GLY A 139 15.70 5.87 1.83
C GLY A 139 16.78 5.46 0.81
N LEU A 140 16.42 5.17 -0.45
CA LEU A 140 17.41 4.93 -1.52
C LEU A 140 18.17 6.20 -1.93
N MET A 141 17.70 7.39 -1.52
CA MET A 141 18.45 8.64 -1.66
C MET A 141 19.52 8.80 -0.57
N ASP A 142 19.39 8.10 0.57
CA ASP A 142 20.34 8.15 1.69
C ASP A 142 21.43 7.09 1.56
N GLY A 143 21.12 5.96 0.92
CA GLY A 143 22.08 4.89 0.68
C GLY A 143 21.53 3.79 -0.22
N ALA A 144 22.42 3.13 -0.96
CA ALA A 144 22.04 2.02 -1.81
C ALA A 144 21.69 0.78 -0.98
N ILE A 145 20.61 0.09 -1.38
CA ILE A 145 20.29 -1.25 -0.89
C ILE A 145 20.67 -2.23 -2.01
N PRO A 146 21.44 -3.30 -1.72
CA PRO A 146 21.74 -4.30 -2.72
C PRO A 146 20.45 -4.92 -3.28
N ILE A 147 20.40 -5.08 -4.59
CA ILE A 147 19.32 -5.83 -5.23
C ILE A 147 19.53 -7.30 -4.85
N SER A 148 18.58 -7.84 -4.10
CA SER A 148 18.62 -9.24 -3.69
C SER A 148 18.21 -10.12 -4.88
N GLY A 149 19.00 -11.16 -5.18
CA GLY A 149 18.71 -12.15 -6.23
C GLY A 149 17.61 -13.15 -5.85
N LEU A 150 16.55 -12.68 -5.17
CA LEU A 150 15.43 -13.54 -4.81
C LEU A 150 14.70 -13.99 -6.08
N SER A 151 14.25 -15.24 -6.07
CA SER A 151 13.42 -15.75 -7.17
C SER A 151 12.08 -15.01 -7.15
N ALA A 152 11.64 -14.56 -8.32
CA ALA A 152 10.34 -13.91 -8.45
C ALA A 152 9.22 -14.85 -7.98
N ALA A 153 8.22 -14.28 -7.29
CA ALA A 153 7.00 -15.01 -6.98
C ALA A 153 6.30 -15.48 -8.28
N PRO A 154 5.60 -16.62 -8.28
CA PRO A 154 4.79 -17.05 -9.42
C PRO A 154 3.73 -16.01 -9.82
N GLN A 155 3.18 -15.30 -8.83
CA GLN A 155 2.30 -14.15 -8.99
C GLN A 155 2.81 -13.03 -8.08
N PRO A 156 3.63 -12.09 -8.60
CA PRO A 156 4.15 -11.02 -7.79
C PRO A 156 3.06 -9.98 -7.49
N PRO A 157 3.07 -9.38 -6.29
CA PRO A 157 2.14 -8.32 -5.92
C PRO A 157 2.30 -7.07 -6.79
N ASP A 158 1.21 -6.34 -6.93
CA ASP A 158 1.26 -4.96 -7.39
C ASP A 158 2.03 -4.09 -6.39
N ALA A 159 2.71 -3.05 -6.87
CA ALA A 159 3.51 -2.16 -6.03
C ALA A 159 3.08 -0.69 -6.08
N VAL A 160 2.93 -0.07 -4.90
CA VAL A 160 2.71 1.36 -4.73
C VAL A 160 3.88 1.94 -3.93
N ILE A 161 4.58 2.93 -4.47
CA ILE A 161 5.72 3.55 -3.79
C ILE A 161 5.50 5.06 -3.72
N LEU A 162 5.13 5.54 -2.54
CA LEU A 162 4.88 6.94 -2.22
C LEU A 162 6.06 7.52 -1.44
N CYS A 163 7.04 8.02 -2.17
CA CYS A 163 8.14 8.82 -1.67
C CYS A 163 8.69 9.67 -2.83
N CYS A 164 9.70 10.50 -2.59
CA CYS A 164 10.29 11.35 -3.61
C CYS A 164 10.96 10.55 -4.74
N ILE A 165 10.63 10.85 -6.01
CA ILE A 165 11.29 10.30 -7.22
C ILE A 165 11.33 8.76 -7.23
N SER A 166 10.29 8.12 -6.69
CA SER A 166 10.29 6.67 -6.46
C SER A 166 10.37 5.87 -7.76
N GLY A 167 9.81 6.39 -8.85
CA GLY A 167 9.83 5.74 -10.15
C GLY A 167 11.23 5.45 -10.67
N ARG A 168 12.20 6.36 -10.43
CA ARG A 168 13.59 6.17 -10.85
C ARG A 168 14.37 5.30 -9.86
N TYR A 169 14.29 5.60 -8.57
CA TYR A 169 15.12 4.94 -7.57
C TYR A 169 14.73 3.47 -7.34
N PHE A 170 13.44 3.16 -7.39
CA PHE A 170 12.96 1.80 -7.13
C PHE A 170 12.94 0.91 -8.38
N GLN A 171 13.08 1.48 -9.59
CA GLN A 171 12.98 0.74 -10.84
C GLN A 171 13.88 -0.52 -10.88
N PRO A 172 15.18 -0.45 -10.56
CA PRO A 172 16.03 -1.65 -10.60
C PRO A 172 15.57 -2.77 -9.64
N HIS A 173 15.04 -2.39 -8.47
CA HIS A 173 14.51 -3.34 -7.50
C HIS A 173 13.20 -3.97 -7.95
N LEU A 174 12.31 -3.17 -8.56
CA LEU A 174 11.02 -3.63 -9.07
C LEU A 174 11.20 -4.58 -10.27
N GLU A 175 12.13 -4.26 -11.16
CA GLU A 175 12.50 -5.10 -12.31
C GLU A 175 13.07 -6.45 -11.84
N ALA A 176 13.98 -6.43 -10.86
CA ALA A 176 14.54 -7.65 -10.27
C ALA A 176 13.46 -8.53 -9.61
N ALA A 177 12.51 -7.91 -8.90
CA ALA A 177 11.40 -8.61 -8.27
C ALA A 177 10.31 -9.08 -9.27
N LYS A 178 10.40 -8.65 -10.55
CA LYS A 178 9.32 -8.76 -11.55
C LYS A 178 7.98 -8.24 -11.03
N SER A 179 8.02 -7.27 -10.11
CA SER A 179 6.82 -6.66 -9.55
C SER A 179 6.16 -5.75 -10.58
N ARG A 180 4.84 -5.62 -10.49
CA ARG A 180 4.07 -4.70 -11.32
C ARG A 180 3.84 -3.39 -10.56
N PRO A 181 4.63 -2.33 -10.81
CA PRO A 181 4.30 -1.02 -10.24
C PRO A 181 2.97 -0.51 -10.80
N VAL A 182 2.12 -0.02 -9.91
CA VAL A 182 0.84 0.60 -10.26
C VAL A 182 0.77 2.07 -9.87
N LEU A 183 1.63 2.53 -8.96
CA LEU A 183 1.77 3.94 -8.61
C LEU A 183 3.17 4.25 -8.09
N THR A 184 3.89 5.13 -8.80
CA THR A 184 5.19 5.68 -8.40
C THR A 184 5.25 7.17 -8.73
N THR A 185 6.29 7.87 -8.27
CA THR A 185 6.46 9.33 -8.41
C THR A 185 7.67 9.68 -9.26
N THR A 186 7.63 10.86 -9.88
CA THR A 186 8.70 11.39 -10.75
C THR A 186 9.41 12.60 -10.13
N GLN A 187 8.91 13.12 -9.00
CA GLN A 187 9.35 14.40 -8.42
C GLN A 187 9.52 14.30 -6.91
N LEU A 188 10.13 15.33 -6.31
CA LEU A 188 10.03 15.59 -4.88
C LEU A 188 8.57 15.92 -4.55
N MET A 189 8.01 15.28 -3.54
CA MET A 189 6.59 15.40 -3.23
C MET A 189 6.30 14.98 -1.79
N TYR A 190 5.14 15.39 -1.28
CA TYR A 190 4.68 14.96 0.04
C TYR A 190 3.87 13.65 -0.04
N PRO A 191 4.35 12.54 0.53
CA PRO A 191 3.75 11.22 0.36
C PRO A 191 2.63 10.94 1.38
N GLY A 192 1.60 11.78 1.41
CA GLY A 192 0.45 11.56 2.30
C GLY A 192 -0.34 10.28 1.97
N SER A 193 -0.85 9.59 3.00
CA SER A 193 -1.56 8.31 2.86
C SER A 193 -2.94 8.44 2.20
N PHE A 194 -3.46 9.66 2.04
CA PHE A 194 -4.66 9.92 1.25
C PHE A 194 -4.48 9.53 -0.23
N LEU A 195 -3.24 9.51 -0.72
CA LEU A 195 -2.90 9.03 -2.07
C LEU A 195 -3.13 7.53 -2.20
N LEU A 196 -2.65 6.76 -1.22
CA LEU A 196 -2.86 5.32 -1.16
C LEU A 196 -4.35 5.01 -1.06
N ARG A 197 -5.08 5.68 -0.16
CA ARG A 197 -6.53 5.50 0.00
C ARG A 197 -7.26 5.59 -1.34
N ASP A 198 -7.07 6.69 -2.08
CA ASP A 198 -7.82 6.94 -3.31
C ASP A 198 -7.36 6.03 -4.47
N ALA A 199 -6.08 5.66 -4.52
CA ALA A 199 -5.58 4.68 -5.47
C ALA A 199 -6.13 3.26 -5.20
N LEU A 200 -6.26 2.88 -3.92
CA LEU A 200 -6.79 1.57 -3.53
C LEU A 200 -8.26 1.38 -3.92
N GLU A 201 -9.08 2.42 -3.88
CA GLU A 201 -10.48 2.33 -4.36
C GLU A 201 -10.55 1.95 -5.84
N VAL A 202 -9.62 2.45 -6.66
CA VAL A 202 -9.50 2.06 -8.08
C VAL A 202 -8.92 0.66 -8.22
N TRP A 203 -7.89 0.32 -7.45
CA TRP A 203 -7.25 -1.00 -7.47
C TRP A 203 -8.22 -2.11 -7.06
N LEU A 204 -9.02 -1.91 -6.02
CA LEU A 204 -9.98 -2.88 -5.50
C LEU A 204 -11.02 -3.29 -6.54
N ARG A 205 -11.45 -2.34 -7.38
CA ARG A 205 -12.37 -2.56 -8.52
C ARG A 205 -11.67 -2.93 -9.83
N GLN A 206 -10.40 -3.31 -9.77
CA GLN A 206 -9.59 -3.72 -10.92
C GLN A 206 -9.47 -2.65 -12.02
N GLY A 207 -9.45 -1.37 -11.64
CA GLY A 207 -9.21 -0.27 -12.57
C GLY A 207 -7.80 -0.27 -13.14
N SER A 208 -7.60 0.53 -14.19
CA SER A 208 -6.31 0.66 -14.89
C SER A 208 -5.26 1.45 -14.09
N ARG A 209 -3.98 1.30 -14.44
CA ARG A 209 -2.87 2.11 -13.87
C ARG A 209 -3.09 3.62 -14.12
N ALA A 210 -3.64 3.98 -15.29
CA ALA A 210 -4.00 5.36 -15.61
C ALA A 210 -5.08 5.92 -14.66
N GLU A 211 -6.10 5.12 -14.33
CA GLU A 211 -7.12 5.53 -13.36
C GLU A 211 -6.56 5.66 -11.94
N MET A 212 -5.68 4.76 -11.50
CA MET A 212 -5.02 4.83 -10.19
C MET A 212 -4.16 6.09 -10.09
N ARG A 213 -3.34 6.34 -11.11
CA ARG A 213 -2.55 7.58 -11.26
C ARG A 213 -3.43 8.82 -11.17
N MET A 214 -4.57 8.85 -11.87
CA MET A 214 -5.47 10.01 -11.85
C MET A 214 -6.24 10.15 -10.53
N ALA A 215 -6.54 9.06 -9.82
CA ALA A 215 -7.10 9.12 -8.48
C ALA A 215 -6.10 9.76 -7.50
N ALA A 216 -4.85 9.29 -7.48
CA ALA A 216 -3.79 9.90 -6.69
C ALA A 216 -3.55 11.37 -7.08
N ALA A 217 -3.56 11.70 -8.38
CA ALA A 217 -3.40 13.07 -8.86
C ALA A 217 -4.52 14.01 -8.37
N ARG A 218 -5.78 13.56 -8.38
CA ARG A 218 -6.91 14.36 -7.86
C ARG A 218 -6.78 14.58 -6.35
N ALA A 219 -6.41 13.55 -5.61
CA ALA A 219 -6.20 13.63 -4.17
C ALA A 219 -5.05 14.60 -3.84
N TYR A 220 -3.93 14.51 -4.57
CA TYR A 220 -2.78 15.39 -4.41
C TYR A 220 -3.12 16.85 -4.79
N ALA A 221 -3.82 17.07 -5.90
CA ALA A 221 -4.27 18.39 -6.33
C ALA A 221 -5.11 19.10 -5.27
N SER A 222 -6.06 18.37 -4.67
CA SER A 222 -6.91 18.90 -3.59
C SER A 222 -6.10 19.28 -2.36
N ASN A 223 -5.15 18.43 -1.95
CA ASN A 223 -4.32 18.67 -0.78
C ASN A 223 -3.33 19.83 -0.97
N GLN A 224 -2.63 19.84 -2.10
CA GLN A 224 -1.58 20.82 -2.41
C GLN A 224 -2.11 22.12 -3.03
N LYS A 225 -3.42 22.20 -3.28
CA LYS A 225 -4.09 23.36 -3.89
C LYS A 225 -3.51 23.72 -5.27
N ILE A 226 -3.26 22.71 -6.08
CA ILE A 226 -2.76 22.84 -7.46
C ILE A 226 -3.75 22.26 -8.46
N SER A 227 -3.57 22.53 -9.75
CA SER A 227 -4.40 21.90 -10.79
C SER A 227 -4.18 20.39 -10.86
N VAL A 228 -5.22 19.63 -11.24
CA VAL A 228 -5.11 18.17 -11.47
C VAL A 228 -4.06 17.85 -12.54
N LYS A 229 -3.90 18.71 -13.56
CA LYS A 229 -2.86 18.56 -14.59
C LYS A 229 -1.45 18.63 -13.99
N ALA A 230 -1.20 19.61 -13.12
CA ALA A 230 0.08 19.74 -12.43
C ALA A 230 0.33 18.56 -11.49
N ALA A 231 -0.67 18.18 -10.69
CA ALA A 231 -0.58 17.04 -9.78
C ALA A 231 -0.34 15.71 -10.52
N ALA A 232 -0.96 15.50 -11.67
CA ALA A 232 -0.71 14.31 -12.49
C ALA A 232 0.77 14.23 -12.93
N GLY A 233 1.44 15.37 -13.11
CA GLY A 233 2.88 15.41 -13.42
C GLY A 233 3.78 14.84 -12.32
N VAL A 234 3.31 14.74 -11.08
CA VAL A 234 4.06 14.20 -9.92
C VAL A 234 4.20 12.68 -9.98
N PHE A 235 3.24 12.01 -10.61
CA PHE A 235 3.20 10.56 -10.70
C PHE A 235 3.84 10.07 -12.00
N THR A 236 4.29 8.83 -12.04
CA THR A 236 4.81 8.19 -13.26
C THR A 236 3.65 7.83 -14.19
N ARG A 237 3.87 7.90 -15.51
CA ARG A 237 2.97 7.30 -16.50
C ARG A 237 3.40 5.85 -16.66
N LEU A 238 2.57 4.95 -16.15
CA LEU A 238 2.86 3.53 -16.13
C LEU A 238 2.06 2.79 -17.19
N GLU A 239 1.15 3.44 -17.92
CA GLU A 239 0.37 2.85 -19.01
C GLU A 239 1.18 1.98 -19.98
#